data_AF-A0AAI9GTA1-F1
#
_entry.id   AF-A0AAI9GTA1-F1
#
_cell.length_a   1.000
_cell.length_b   1.000
_cell.length_c   1.000
_cell.angle_alpha   90.00
_cell.angle_beta   90.00
_cell.angle_gamma   90.00
#
_symmetry.space_group_name_H-M   'P 1'
#
loop_
_entity.id
_entity.type
_entity.pdbx_description
1 polymer ?
#
loop_
_entity_poly.entity_id
_entity_poly.type
_entity_poly.pdbx_seq_one_letter_code
_entity_poly.pdbx_strand_id
1 'polypeptide(L)'
;MYLHLVPTLYHIISNKCRLESVTIPELKFEIKDDGLSCGRPYPNKRLYVGMKNNRKAMVGLLLEYDKQLSQFTTEYKWVIDNIGVVQHHIKTIVLDSEFDLISQHIGLNIGLDELKPRLHPSYHKIAPVKIQPMMESYRTGEAVNKLQHDVWENNVLLFRTETLLLHTLESERLAKYSFFIDRLPQLSSKICI
;
A
#
# COMPACT_ATOMS: atom_id res chain seq x y z
N MET A 1 3.92 -17.98 -0.40
CA MET A 1 4.31 -16.66 -0.97
C MET A 1 3.83 -15.56 -0.03
N TYR A 2 4.38 -14.35 -0.15
CA TYR A 2 4.09 -13.23 0.72
C TYR A 2 3.60 -12.02 -0.08
N LEU A 3 2.59 -11.33 0.44
CA LEU A 3 2.03 -10.13 -0.15
C LEU A 3 2.03 -9.01 0.88
N HIS A 4 2.87 -8.00 0.65
CA HIS A 4 2.96 -6.82 1.48
C HIS A 4 2.12 -5.69 0.90
N LEU A 5 0.99 -5.44 1.55
CA LEU A 5 0.02 -4.42 1.20
C LEU A 5 0.32 -3.12 1.95
N VAL A 6 0.20 -1.99 1.26
CA VAL A 6 0.46 -0.67 1.87
C VAL A 6 -0.73 0.27 1.62
N PRO A 7 -1.88 0.05 2.28
CA PRO A 7 -3.02 0.96 2.20
C PRO A 7 -2.58 2.34 2.68
N THR A 8 -2.53 3.32 1.78
CA THR A 8 -2.04 4.67 2.11
C THR A 8 -3.07 5.73 1.77
N LEU A 9 -3.34 6.61 2.73
CA LEU A 9 -4.21 7.77 2.59
C LEU A 9 -3.44 9.04 2.97
N TYR A 10 -3.32 9.97 2.03
CA TYR A 10 -2.84 11.33 2.26
C TYR A 10 -4.02 12.24 2.62
N HIS A 11 -4.03 12.70 3.86
CA HIS A 11 -5.11 13.51 4.42
C HIS A 11 -4.53 14.73 5.14
N ILE A 12 -4.93 15.92 4.68
CA ILE A 12 -4.32 17.20 5.10
C ILE A 12 -5.11 17.95 6.18
N ILE A 13 -6.36 17.56 6.41
CA ILE A 13 -7.24 18.15 7.42
C ILE A 13 -7.28 17.25 8.67
N SER A 14 -7.97 17.71 9.72
CA SER A 14 -7.88 17.11 11.06
C SER A 14 -8.85 15.95 11.33
N ASN A 15 -9.61 15.52 10.33
CA ASN A 15 -10.60 14.46 10.50
C ASN A 15 -9.90 13.14 10.84
N LYS A 16 -10.56 12.34 11.69
CA LYS A 16 -10.08 10.99 11.96
C LYS A 16 -10.31 10.14 10.70
N CYS A 17 -9.30 9.36 10.36
CA CYS A 17 -9.35 8.44 9.23
C CYS A 17 -9.25 7.02 9.79
N ARG A 18 -10.04 6.10 9.26
CA ARG A 18 -10.03 4.68 9.62
C ARG A 18 -10.03 3.86 8.34
N LEU A 19 -9.23 2.80 8.31
CA LEU A 19 -9.30 1.82 7.22
C LEU A 19 -10.41 0.82 7.58
N GLU A 20 -11.50 0.85 6.83
CA GLU A 20 -12.67 0.01 7.10
C GLU A 20 -12.48 -1.41 6.60
N SER A 21 -11.90 -1.57 5.41
CA SER A 21 -11.60 -2.89 4.86
C SER A 21 -10.43 -2.91 3.89
N VAL A 22 -9.83 -4.10 3.78
CA VAL A 22 -8.92 -4.47 2.70
C VAL A 22 -9.47 -5.73 2.04
N THR A 23 -9.62 -5.69 0.73
CA THR A 23 -10.14 -6.82 -0.05
C THR A 23 -9.20 -7.17 -1.19
N ILE A 24 -9.01 -8.47 -1.44
CA ILE A 24 -8.37 -9.00 -2.64
C ILE A 24 -9.29 -10.08 -3.21
N PRO A 25 -10.14 -9.75 -4.19
CA PRO A 25 -11.12 -10.68 -4.75
C PRO A 25 -10.48 -11.96 -5.31
N GLU A 26 -9.33 -11.86 -5.97
CA GLU A 26 -8.64 -12.99 -6.61
C GLU A 26 -8.10 -14.02 -5.61
N LEU A 27 -7.93 -13.62 -4.34
CA LEU A 27 -7.55 -14.48 -3.22
C LEU A 27 -8.74 -14.82 -2.30
N LYS A 28 -9.96 -14.35 -2.61
CA LYS A 28 -11.13 -14.42 -1.72
C LYS A 28 -10.83 -13.90 -0.32
N PHE A 29 -9.95 -12.90 -0.23
CA PHE A 29 -9.50 -12.33 1.03
C PHE A 29 -10.27 -11.04 1.33
N GLU A 30 -10.76 -10.93 2.56
CA GLU A 30 -11.31 -9.70 3.13
C GLU A 30 -10.93 -9.62 4.60
N ILE A 31 -10.48 -8.44 5.04
CA ILE A 31 -10.30 -8.10 6.46
C ILE A 31 -10.98 -6.77 6.75
N LYS A 32 -11.66 -6.70 7.90
CA LYS A 32 -12.45 -5.54 8.34
C LYS A 32 -11.89 -4.93 9.63
N ASP A 33 -12.52 -3.84 10.04
CA ASP A 33 -12.15 -2.92 11.12
C ASP A 33 -11.64 -3.56 12.43
N ASP A 34 -12.15 -4.72 12.81
CA ASP A 34 -11.73 -5.44 14.02
C ASP A 34 -10.29 -6.01 13.94
N GLY A 35 -9.82 -6.29 12.73
CA GLY A 35 -8.44 -6.72 12.46
C GLY A 35 -7.50 -5.59 12.03
N LEU A 36 -8.03 -4.39 11.79
CA LEU A 36 -7.30 -3.28 11.17
C LEU A 36 -7.15 -2.08 12.11
N SER A 37 -6.04 -1.37 11.93
CA SER A 37 -5.81 -0.04 12.51
C SER A 37 -5.16 0.86 11.47
N CYS A 38 -5.14 2.16 11.77
CA CYS A 38 -4.38 3.14 11.00
C CYS A 38 -3.25 3.74 11.84
N GLY A 39 -2.06 3.83 11.26
CA GLY A 39 -0.89 4.44 11.86
C GLY A 39 -0.29 5.53 10.99
N ARG A 40 0.71 6.24 11.53
CA ARG A 40 1.52 7.22 10.78
C ARG A 40 3.00 6.84 10.91
N PRO A 41 3.44 5.78 10.20
CA PRO A 41 4.80 5.24 10.34
C PRO A 41 5.88 6.19 9.80
N TYR A 42 5.50 7.15 8.94
CA TYR A 42 6.41 8.12 8.34
C TYR A 42 6.54 9.42 9.16
N PRO A 43 7.60 10.21 8.94
CA PRO A 43 7.72 11.56 9.50
C PRO A 43 6.56 12.47 9.09
N ASN A 44 6.11 12.38 7.83
CA ASN A 44 4.96 13.12 7.33
C ASN A 44 3.65 12.64 7.98
N LYS A 45 3.10 13.44 8.89
CA LYS A 45 1.90 13.09 9.68
C LYS A 45 0.58 13.22 8.92
N ARG A 46 0.63 13.63 7.64
CA ARG A 46 -0.53 13.61 6.74
C ARG A 46 -0.72 12.25 6.06
N LEU A 47 0.27 11.36 6.15
CA LEU A 47 0.20 10.01 5.60
C LEU A 47 -0.31 9.03 6.65
N TYR A 48 -1.55 8.58 6.46
CA TYR A 48 -2.12 7.46 7.17
C TYR A 48 -1.81 6.18 6.42
N VAL A 49 -1.43 5.16 7.17
CA VAL A 49 -1.16 3.82 6.63
C VAL A 49 -2.02 2.81 7.37
N GLY A 50 -2.73 2.01 6.60
CA GLY A 50 -3.48 0.86 7.08
C GLY A 50 -2.54 -0.26 7.51
N MET A 51 -2.83 -0.86 8.65
CA MET A 51 -1.98 -1.91 9.23
C MET A 51 -2.84 -2.90 10.01
N LYS A 52 -2.29 -4.09 10.22
CA LYS A 52 -2.84 -5.05 11.19
C LYS A 52 -2.79 -4.43 12.59
N ASN A 53 -3.80 -4.70 13.41
CA ASN A 53 -3.83 -4.27 14.80
C ASN A 53 -2.53 -4.61 15.53
N ASN A 54 -1.78 -3.56 15.88
CA ASN A 54 -0.47 -3.64 16.52
C ASN A 54 -0.24 -2.39 17.38
N ARG A 55 0.60 -2.52 18.42
CA ARG A 55 0.94 -1.41 19.32
C ARG A 55 1.78 -0.33 18.62
N LYS A 56 2.57 -0.72 17.62
CA LYS A 56 3.49 0.15 16.88
C LYS A 56 2.92 0.43 15.51
N ALA A 57 2.93 1.70 15.07
CA ALA A 57 2.57 2.06 13.70
C ALA A 57 3.52 1.38 12.70
N MET A 58 2.97 0.61 11.76
CA MET A 58 3.71 -0.13 10.74
C MET A 58 3.38 0.38 9.33
N VAL A 59 4.28 0.15 8.39
CA VAL A 59 4.08 0.35 6.96
C VAL A 59 3.32 -0.87 6.45
N GLY A 60 1.99 -0.81 6.45
CA GLY A 60 1.18 -1.84 5.82
C GLY A 60 0.90 -3.08 6.66
N LEU A 61 0.52 -4.14 5.96
CA LEU A 61 0.24 -5.47 6.50
C LEU A 61 0.78 -6.55 5.56
N LEU A 62 1.11 -7.70 6.12
CA LEU A 62 1.71 -8.83 5.39
C LEU A 62 0.74 -10.01 5.37
N LEU A 63 0.49 -10.54 4.17
CA LEU A 63 -0.29 -11.75 3.95
C LEU A 63 0.63 -12.89 3.50
N GLU A 64 0.29 -14.11 3.87
CA GLU A 64 0.87 -15.34 3.33
C GLU A 64 -0.21 -16.10 2.59
N TYR A 65 0.09 -16.50 1.35
CA TYR A 65 -0.83 -17.16 0.43
C TYR A 65 -0.10 -18.25 -0.35
N ASP A 66 -0.84 -19.23 -0.87
CA ASP A 66 -0.32 -20.44 -1.50
C ASP A 66 -0.39 -20.43 -3.05
N LYS A 67 -1.15 -19.52 -3.64
CA LYS A 67 -1.41 -19.46 -5.08
C LYS A 67 -0.56 -18.42 -5.80
N GLN A 68 0.16 -18.80 -6.86
CA GLN A 68 0.84 -17.81 -7.71
C GLN A 68 -0.14 -16.83 -8.38
N LEU A 69 0.17 -15.54 -8.31
CA LEU A 69 -0.61 -14.46 -8.91
C LEU A 69 0.18 -13.82 -10.05
N SER A 70 -0.39 -13.78 -11.26
CA SER A 70 0.11 -12.94 -12.36
C SER A 70 -0.49 -11.54 -12.35
N GLN A 71 -1.69 -11.41 -11.77
CA GLN A 71 -2.39 -10.14 -11.56
C GLN A 71 -3.37 -10.28 -10.41
N PHE A 72 -3.62 -9.18 -9.69
CA PHE A 72 -4.67 -9.09 -8.67
C PHE A 72 -5.05 -7.64 -8.41
N THR A 73 -6.23 -7.42 -7.85
CA THR A 73 -6.70 -6.11 -7.42
C THR A 73 -6.73 -6.05 -5.91
N THR A 74 -6.13 -5.01 -5.33
CA THR A 74 -6.34 -4.68 -3.92
C THR A 74 -7.27 -3.50 -3.78
N GLU A 75 -8.31 -3.65 -2.96
CA GLU A 75 -9.30 -2.62 -2.70
C GLU A 75 -9.18 -2.15 -1.26
N TYR A 76 -9.00 -0.85 -1.07
CA TYR A 76 -8.93 -0.20 0.22
C TYR A 76 -10.12 0.72 0.40
N LYS A 77 -10.89 0.51 1.47
CA LYS A 77 -12.03 1.36 1.82
C LYS A 77 -11.71 2.13 3.08
N TRP A 78 -11.66 3.45 2.98
CA TRP A 78 -11.38 4.35 4.10
C TRP A 78 -12.65 5.08 4.51
N VAL A 79 -12.84 5.24 5.82
CA VAL A 79 -13.85 6.10 6.42
C VAL A 79 -13.15 7.32 7.00
N ILE A 80 -13.65 8.50 6.65
CA ILE A 80 -13.15 9.77 7.14
C ILE A 80 -14.29 10.49 7.86
N ASP A 81 -14.11 10.77 9.15
CA ASP A 81 -15.13 11.40 9.98
C ASP A 81 -15.63 12.71 9.33
N ASN A 82 -16.93 12.92 9.27
CA ASN A 82 -17.59 14.11 8.67
C ASN A 82 -17.32 14.33 7.16
N ILE A 83 -16.78 13.34 6.45
CA ILE A 83 -16.59 13.37 4.98
C ILE A 83 -17.28 12.18 4.33
N GLY A 84 -17.08 10.98 4.88
CA GLY A 84 -17.68 9.75 4.37
C GLY A 84 -16.64 8.73 3.94
N VAL A 85 -17.00 7.92 2.95
CA VAL A 85 -16.20 6.79 2.48
C VAL A 85 -15.43 7.18 1.22
N VAL A 86 -14.15 6.81 1.18
CA VAL A 86 -13.33 6.90 -0.03
C VAL A 86 -12.69 5.54 -0.35
N GLN A 87 -12.53 5.24 -1.63
CA GLN A 87 -12.09 3.94 -2.13
C GLN A 87 -10.86 4.05 -3.03
N HIS A 88 -9.91 3.14 -2.83
CA HIS A 88 -8.68 3.09 -3.60
C HIS A 88 -8.43 1.68 -4.10
N HIS A 89 -8.41 1.51 -5.43
CA HIS A 89 -8.22 0.25 -6.11
C HIS A 89 -6.84 0.23 -6.77
N ILE A 90 -6.04 -0.79 -6.47
CA ILE A 90 -4.72 -0.98 -7.07
C ILE A 90 -4.73 -2.27 -7.86
N LYS A 91 -4.65 -2.16 -9.19
CA LYS A 91 -4.44 -3.28 -10.09
C LYS A 91 -2.94 -3.59 -10.15
N THR A 92 -2.53 -4.70 -9.57
CA THR A 92 -1.13 -5.12 -9.58
C THR A 92 -0.91 -6.13 -10.68
N ILE A 93 0.08 -5.88 -11.54
CA ILE A 93 0.58 -6.83 -12.55
C ILE A 93 1.92 -7.35 -12.05
N VAL A 94 2.02 -8.67 -11.90
CA VAL A 94 3.21 -9.36 -11.41
C VAL A 94 4.01 -9.84 -12.62
N LEU A 95 5.26 -9.39 -12.71
CA LEU A 95 6.06 -9.49 -13.94
C LEU A 95 6.93 -10.75 -14.01
N ASP A 96 7.12 -11.44 -12.88
CA ASP A 96 7.92 -12.66 -12.79
C ASP A 96 7.45 -13.55 -11.62
N SER A 97 8.21 -14.61 -11.35
CA SER A 97 8.02 -15.50 -10.19
C SER A 97 9.34 -16.02 -9.63
N GLU A 98 10.37 -15.17 -9.68
CA GLU A 98 11.72 -15.53 -9.24
C GLU A 98 11.84 -15.63 -7.72
N PHE A 99 10.99 -14.90 -6.97
CA PHE A 99 11.04 -14.81 -5.52
C PHE A 99 9.66 -14.88 -4.86
N ASP A 100 9.65 -14.81 -3.53
CA ASP A 100 8.50 -15.15 -2.70
C ASP A 100 7.68 -13.94 -2.20
N LEU A 101 8.15 -12.69 -2.36
CA LEU A 101 7.46 -11.48 -1.90
C LEU A 101 6.98 -10.59 -3.06
N ILE A 102 5.70 -10.22 -3.02
CA ILE A 102 5.17 -9.08 -3.79
C ILE A 102 4.95 -7.94 -2.80
N SER A 103 5.51 -6.76 -3.06
CA SER A 103 5.40 -5.62 -2.13
C SER A 103 4.98 -4.34 -2.84
N GLN A 104 3.87 -3.75 -2.38
CA GLN A 104 3.43 -2.43 -2.80
C GLN A 104 4.29 -1.29 -2.23
N HIS A 105 5.20 -1.58 -1.30
CA HIS A 105 6.19 -0.60 -0.87
C HIS A 105 7.30 -0.45 -1.91
N ILE A 106 7.29 0.66 -2.66
CA ILE A 106 8.26 0.91 -3.75
C ILE A 106 9.69 1.00 -3.22
N GLY A 107 9.89 1.41 -1.95
CA GLY A 107 11.19 1.42 -1.30
C GLY A 107 11.95 0.08 -1.41
N LEU A 108 11.24 -1.06 -1.31
CA LEU A 108 11.87 -2.39 -1.41
C LEU A 108 12.33 -2.74 -2.84
N ASN A 109 11.80 -2.07 -3.86
CA ASN A 109 12.08 -2.35 -5.27
C ASN A 109 13.34 -1.61 -5.78
N ILE A 110 13.79 -0.56 -5.09
CA ILE A 110 14.90 0.30 -5.53
C ILE A 110 16.28 -0.32 -5.20
N GLY A 111 16.31 -1.44 -4.48
CA GLY A 111 17.52 -2.13 -4.08
C GLY A 111 18.10 -1.60 -2.77
N LEU A 112 18.92 -2.43 -2.11
CA LEU A 112 19.66 -2.14 -0.89
C LEU A 112 20.99 -2.87 -0.97
N ASP A 113 22.12 -2.18 -0.99
CA ASP A 113 23.50 -2.72 -1.01
C ASP A 113 23.66 -4.09 -1.71
N GLU A 114 23.46 -5.20 -1.00
CA GLU A 114 23.58 -6.58 -1.49
C GLU A 114 22.44 -7.05 -2.42
N LEU A 115 21.26 -6.42 -2.32
CA LEU A 115 20.03 -6.79 -3.00
C LEU A 115 19.78 -5.86 -4.18
N LYS A 116 19.86 -6.45 -5.38
CA LYS A 116 19.72 -5.72 -6.65
C LYS A 116 18.36 -5.00 -6.75
N PRO A 117 18.30 -3.82 -7.38
CA PRO A 117 17.03 -3.19 -7.72
C PRO A 117 16.20 -4.11 -8.65
N ARG A 118 14.89 -4.13 -8.44
CA ARG A 118 13.91 -4.85 -9.27
C ARG A 118 12.76 -3.95 -9.71
N LEU A 119 12.97 -2.64 -9.69
CA LEU A 119 12.02 -1.65 -10.18
C LEU A 119 11.81 -1.83 -11.69
N HIS A 120 10.56 -1.78 -12.16
CA HIS A 120 10.26 -1.89 -13.57
C HIS A 120 10.83 -0.71 -14.39
N PRO A 121 11.34 -0.91 -15.62
CA PRO A 121 11.96 0.15 -16.43
C PRO A 121 11.11 1.39 -16.67
N SER A 122 9.77 1.26 -16.71
CA SER A 122 8.86 2.41 -16.84
C SER A 122 8.98 3.43 -15.70
N TYR A 123 9.57 3.03 -14.58
CA TYR A 123 9.67 3.83 -13.37
C TYR A 123 11.06 4.46 -13.15
N HIS A 124 12.08 4.12 -13.96
CA HIS A 124 13.47 4.56 -13.72
C HIS A 124 13.67 6.09 -13.66
N LYS A 125 12.80 6.87 -14.32
CA LYS A 125 12.86 8.35 -14.34
C LYS A 125 11.79 9.00 -13.47
N ILE A 126 11.10 8.22 -12.64
CA ILE A 126 9.98 8.67 -11.82
C ILE A 126 10.42 8.61 -10.35
N ALA A 127 10.19 9.70 -9.62
CA ALA A 127 10.49 9.73 -8.19
C ALA A 127 9.65 8.65 -7.45
N PRO A 128 10.23 7.89 -6.49
CA PRO A 128 9.52 6.83 -5.76
C PRO A 128 8.16 7.23 -5.19
N VAL A 129 8.05 8.46 -4.68
CA VAL A 129 6.79 9.01 -4.12
C VAL A 129 5.68 9.15 -5.16
N LYS A 130 6.02 9.29 -6.45
CA LYS A 130 5.06 9.35 -7.57
C LYS A 130 4.66 7.97 -8.08
N ILE A 131 5.42 6.92 -7.73
CA ILE A 131 5.14 5.52 -8.08
C ILE A 131 4.34 4.85 -6.97
N GLN A 132 4.62 5.20 -5.71
CA GLN A 132 3.95 4.65 -4.53
C GLN A 132 2.43 4.91 -4.63
N PRO A 133 1.59 3.85 -4.73
CA PRO A 133 0.15 4.03 -4.79
C PRO A 133 -0.35 4.73 -3.53
N MET A 134 -1.26 5.68 -3.71
CA MET A 134 -1.73 6.52 -2.63
C MET A 134 -3.08 7.15 -2.95
N MET A 135 -4.01 7.00 -2.01
CA MET A 135 -5.26 7.76 -2.02
C MET A 135 -5.02 9.15 -1.47
N GLU A 136 -5.58 10.18 -2.09
CA GLU A 136 -5.69 11.53 -1.52
C GLU A 136 -7.11 11.70 -1.01
N SER A 137 -7.34 12.30 0.15
CA SER A 137 -8.71 12.47 0.65
C SER A 137 -9.37 13.79 0.24
N TYR A 138 -8.58 14.87 0.22
CA TYR A 138 -9.09 16.24 0.18
C TYR A 138 -8.08 17.14 -0.51
N ARG A 139 -8.57 18.07 -1.34
CA ARG A 139 -7.73 18.88 -2.21
C ARG A 139 -7.94 20.38 -1.99
N THR A 140 -6.84 21.06 -1.67
CA THR A 140 -6.76 22.54 -1.67
C THR A 140 -5.68 23.08 -2.62
N GLY A 141 -5.05 22.22 -3.43
CA GLY A 141 -3.92 22.57 -4.30
C GLY A 141 -3.68 21.57 -5.44
N GLU A 142 -2.46 21.50 -5.96
CA GLU A 142 -2.08 20.50 -6.97
C GLU A 142 -2.10 19.09 -6.38
N ALA A 143 -2.60 18.12 -7.17
CA ALA A 143 -2.68 16.73 -6.74
C ALA A 143 -1.27 16.11 -6.65
N VAL A 144 -1.04 15.23 -5.68
CA VAL A 144 0.24 14.51 -5.60
C VAL A 144 0.35 13.59 -6.81
N ASN A 145 -0.71 12.86 -7.13
CA ASN A 145 -0.87 12.11 -8.38
C ASN A 145 -2.19 12.54 -9.04
N LYS A 146 -2.19 12.77 -10.36
CA LYS A 146 -3.40 13.06 -11.14
C LYS A 146 -3.64 11.92 -12.11
N LEU A 147 -4.72 11.16 -11.90
CA LEU A 147 -5.05 10.01 -12.73
C LEU A 147 -6.35 10.23 -13.49
N GLN A 148 -6.45 9.62 -14.68
CA GLN A 148 -7.58 9.83 -15.59
C GLN A 148 -8.92 9.34 -15.01
N HIS A 149 -8.88 8.35 -14.12
CA HIS A 149 -10.07 7.70 -13.56
C HIS A 149 -10.37 8.12 -12.11
N ASP A 150 -9.79 9.23 -11.64
CA ASP A 150 -10.10 9.79 -10.34
C ASP A 150 -11.53 10.38 -10.34
N VAL A 151 -12.36 9.98 -9.36
CA VAL A 151 -13.73 10.50 -9.17
C VAL A 151 -13.74 11.49 -8.01
N TRP A 152 -13.97 12.77 -8.32
CA TRP A 152 -13.98 13.87 -7.34
C TRP A 152 -15.40 14.41 -7.11
N GLU A 153 -15.71 14.74 -5.86
CA GLU A 153 -16.93 15.48 -5.48
C GLU A 153 -16.57 16.47 -4.36
N ASN A 154 -16.94 17.75 -4.52
CA ASN A 154 -16.71 18.79 -3.50
C ASN A 154 -15.28 18.82 -2.90
N ASN A 155 -14.26 18.71 -3.76
CA ASN A 155 -12.83 18.62 -3.40
C ASN A 155 -12.40 17.37 -2.63
N VAL A 156 -13.29 16.38 -2.48
CA VAL A 156 -13.01 15.06 -1.93
C VAL A 156 -12.80 14.08 -3.09
N LEU A 157 -11.73 13.31 -3.05
CA LEU A 157 -11.52 12.21 -4.00
C LEU A 157 -12.24 10.99 -3.44
N LEU A 158 -13.33 10.60 -4.08
CA LEU A 158 -14.18 9.49 -3.64
C LEU A 158 -13.61 8.14 -4.10
N PHE A 159 -13.03 8.11 -5.29
CA PHE A 159 -12.55 6.87 -5.90
C PHE A 159 -11.29 7.09 -6.72
N ARG A 160 -10.31 6.22 -6.55
CA ARG A 160 -9.08 6.16 -7.36
C ARG A 160 -8.80 4.73 -7.82
N THR A 161 -8.38 4.59 -9.07
CA THR A 161 -7.79 3.34 -9.59
C THR A 161 -6.39 3.60 -10.12
N GLU A 162 -5.43 2.80 -9.64
CA GLU A 162 -4.03 2.82 -10.09
C GLU A 162 -3.63 1.46 -10.66
N THR A 163 -2.63 1.44 -11.55
CA THR A 163 -1.98 0.21 -12.02
C THR A 163 -0.52 0.20 -11.57
N LEU A 164 -0.11 -0.89 -10.95
CA LEU A 164 1.23 -1.06 -10.40
C LEU A 164 1.92 -2.27 -11.03
N LEU A 165 3.10 -2.05 -11.58
CA LEU A 165 3.93 -3.09 -12.19
C LEU A 165 4.98 -3.53 -11.16
N LEU A 166 4.92 -4.78 -10.71
CA LEU A 166 5.84 -5.29 -9.69
C LEU A 166 6.52 -6.57 -10.15
N HIS A 167 7.83 -6.64 -9.94
CA HIS A 167 8.54 -7.92 -9.90
C HIS A 167 8.41 -8.53 -8.50
N THR A 168 8.56 -9.85 -8.40
CA THR A 168 8.76 -10.49 -7.10
C THR A 168 10.11 -10.09 -6.51
N LEU A 169 10.18 -10.12 -5.18
CA LEU A 169 11.31 -9.72 -4.36
C LEU A 169 11.64 -10.82 -3.35
N GLU A 170 12.87 -10.83 -2.86
CA GLU A 170 13.28 -11.69 -1.75
C GLU A 170 12.59 -11.21 -0.44
N SER A 171 11.88 -12.09 0.26
CA SER A 171 11.21 -11.74 1.52
C SER A 171 12.16 -11.26 2.62
N GLU A 172 13.44 -11.66 2.56
CA GLU A 172 14.49 -11.15 3.45
C GLU A 172 14.69 -9.62 3.37
N ARG A 173 14.23 -8.97 2.29
CA ARG A 173 14.20 -7.50 2.19
C ARG A 173 13.44 -6.86 3.34
N LEU A 174 12.36 -7.47 3.82
CA LEU A 174 11.57 -6.92 4.93
C LEU A 174 12.41 -6.77 6.21
N ALA A 175 13.30 -7.73 6.46
CA ALA A 175 14.23 -7.69 7.59
C ALA A 175 15.43 -6.79 7.30
N LYS A 176 16.08 -6.91 6.13
CA LYS A 176 17.28 -6.12 5.81
C LYS A 176 16.99 -4.62 5.68
N TYR A 177 15.79 -4.23 5.23
CA TYR A 177 15.37 -2.83 5.11
C TYR A 177 15.01 -2.20 6.46
N SER A 178 14.94 -2.98 7.55
CA SER A 178 14.64 -2.45 8.88
C SER A 178 15.70 -1.46 9.38
N PHE A 179 16.91 -1.47 8.82
CA PHE A 179 17.95 -0.49 9.13
C PHE A 179 17.56 0.95 8.74
N PHE A 180 16.78 1.10 7.66
CA PHE A 180 16.32 2.40 7.17
C PHE A 180 14.91 2.73 7.68
N ILE A 181 14.06 1.70 7.83
CA ILE A 181 12.67 1.84 8.27
C ILE A 181 12.33 0.68 9.23
N ASP A 182 12.47 0.92 10.54
CA ASP A 182 12.03 -0.01 11.60
C ASP A 182 10.49 -0.02 11.79
N ARG A 183 9.77 0.01 10.67
CA ARG A 183 8.30 0.06 10.61
C ARG A 183 7.75 -0.94 9.59
N LEU A 184 8.58 -1.74 8.92
CA LEU A 184 8.11 -2.78 8.01
C LEU A 184 7.58 -4.00 8.77
N PRO A 185 6.56 -4.70 8.23
CA PRO A 185 6.02 -5.89 8.86
C PRO A 185 7.05 -7.02 8.88
N GLN A 186 7.05 -7.78 9.96
CA GLN A 186 7.90 -8.96 10.13
C GLN A 186 7.17 -10.20 9.62
N LEU A 187 7.91 -11.23 9.18
CA LEU A 187 7.31 -12.50 8.73
C LEU A 187 6.44 -13.16 9.82
N SER A 188 6.81 -13.00 11.10
CA SER A 188 6.03 -13.48 12.24
C SER A 188 4.67 -12.78 12.42
N SER A 189 4.47 -11.61 11.80
CA SER A 189 3.23 -10.83 11.90
C SER A 189 2.20 -11.14 10.81
N LYS A 190 2.55 -12.03 9.87
CA LYS A 190 1.74 -12.38 8.70
C LYS A 190 0.33 -12.82 9.06
N ILE A 191 -0.58 -12.67 8.10
CA ILE A 191 -1.93 -13.22 8.12
C ILE A 191 -1.94 -14.36 7.10
N CYS A 192 -2.16 -15.60 7.55
CA CYS A 192 -2.24 -16.76 6.66
C CYS A 192 -3.64 -16.81 6.05
N ILE A 193 -3.72 -16.93 4.73
CA ILE A 193 -4.96 -16.90 3.94
C ILE A 193 -4.99 -17.99 2.89
#